data_AF-A0A0N0TAA2-F1
#
_entry.id   AF-A0A0N0TAA2-F1
#
_cell.length_a   1.000
_cell.length_b   1.000
_cell.length_c   1.000
_cell.angle_alpha   90.00
_cell.angle_beta   90.00
_cell.angle_gamma   90.00
#
_symmetry.space_group_name_H-M   'P 1'
#
loop_
_entity.id
_entity.type
_entity.pdbx_description
1 polymer ?
#
loop_
_entity_poly.entity_id
_entity_poly.type
_entity_poly.pdbx_seq_one_letter_code
_entity_poly.pdbx_strand_id
1 'polypeptide(L)'
;MTTPTRTLGEAERAVNELAGRIRRHWSTTKDRRVQAACSAVELVYHFVERCLRKEEVAEPISTAVRADEAFAGRFAAIHATVKDFGACLMAIDRAGASPSRDKLVDDLTALSIRLRQQLSDAVDAFVAVVDAVRADPADQANAQRVATDLRQQLKTRELLQEAEDARDELRKVTGDVGAGELGTHYAGYADVEAKRADQLRWGVAGLLGLVAAGAVALSLWHPELSYSTALVRLSATVPIGVLAAYLARESGKHRQNAKNARDLAIAMHTLPSYVEPLPENGAELRMALGKRVFGPSADQAGPEPPQDDGLVNDLPRALDALEEVLHRIKQAVERRP
;
A
#
# COMPACT_ATOMS: atom_id res chain seq x y z
N MET A 1 -27.64 -24.10 7.58
CA MET A 1 -26.85 -22.86 7.79
C MET A 1 -25.65 -23.24 8.65
N THR A 2 -24.43 -23.15 8.12
CA THR A 2 -23.21 -23.36 8.91
C THR A 2 -22.99 -22.16 9.82
N THR A 3 -22.66 -22.38 11.09
CA THR A 3 -22.38 -21.29 12.03
C THR A 3 -21.07 -20.57 11.67
N PRO A 4 -20.98 -19.23 11.80
CA PRO A 4 -19.78 -18.43 11.50
C PRO A 4 -18.50 -18.98 12.14
N THR A 5 -18.59 -19.46 13.37
CA THR A 5 -17.48 -20.06 14.11
C THR A 5 -16.96 -21.33 13.46
N ARG A 6 -17.85 -22.16 12.90
CA ARG A 6 -17.46 -23.40 12.20
C ARG A 6 -16.73 -23.09 10.90
N THR A 7 -17.22 -22.12 10.13
CA THR A 7 -16.58 -21.70 8.87
C THR A 7 -15.18 -21.16 9.09
N LEU A 8 -14.97 -20.35 10.13
CA LEU A 8 -13.64 -19.84 10.50
C LEU A 8 -12.69 -20.96 10.92
N GLY A 9 -13.14 -21.91 11.75
CA GLY A 9 -12.30 -23.03 12.18
C GLY A 9 -11.98 -24.04 11.07
N GLU A 10 -12.81 -24.15 10.04
CA GLU A 10 -12.49 -24.91 8.82
C GLU A 10 -11.46 -24.17 7.95
N ALA A 11 -11.63 -22.86 7.77
CA ALA A 11 -10.68 -22.02 7.04
C ALA A 11 -9.28 -22.02 7.67
N GLU A 12 -9.20 -21.84 8.99
CA GLU A 12 -7.94 -21.87 9.75
C GLU A 12 -7.20 -23.19 9.55
N ARG A 13 -7.90 -24.32 9.68
CA ARG A 13 -7.30 -25.65 9.48
C ARG A 13 -6.76 -25.82 8.05
N ALA A 14 -7.53 -25.40 7.05
CA ALA A 14 -7.12 -25.51 5.65
C ALA A 14 -5.88 -24.65 5.34
N VAL A 15 -5.84 -23.42 5.85
CA VAL A 15 -4.68 -22.52 5.71
C VAL A 15 -3.44 -23.11 6.40
N ASN A 16 -3.59 -23.59 7.64
CA ASN A 16 -2.49 -24.20 8.39
C ASN A 16 -1.93 -25.45 7.70
N GLU A 17 -2.80 -26.31 7.17
CA GLU A 17 -2.38 -27.50 6.43
C GLU A 17 -1.61 -27.13 5.16
N LEU A 18 -2.14 -26.18 4.38
CA LEU A 18 -1.52 -25.74 3.13
C LEU A 18 -0.18 -25.04 3.39
N ALA A 19 -0.10 -24.13 4.36
CA ALA A 19 1.13 -23.45 4.73
C ALA A 19 2.20 -24.46 5.19
N GLY A 20 1.82 -25.45 6.00
CA GLY A 20 2.71 -26.54 6.40
C GLY A 20 3.20 -27.38 5.21
N ARG A 21 2.35 -27.62 4.21
CA ARG A 21 2.71 -28.33 2.98
C ARG A 21 3.69 -27.51 2.13
N ILE A 22 3.42 -26.22 1.94
CA ILE A 22 4.27 -25.27 1.21
C ILE A 22 5.67 -25.23 1.82
N ARG A 23 5.79 -25.04 3.14
CA ARG A 23 7.10 -25.00 3.82
C ARG A 23 7.91 -26.28 3.63
N ARG A 24 7.24 -27.44 3.62
CA ARG A 24 7.91 -28.75 3.46
C ARG A 24 8.35 -29.05 2.03
N HIS A 25 7.55 -28.68 1.02
CA HIS A 25 7.73 -29.19 -0.36
C HIS A 25 8.07 -28.09 -1.37
N TRP A 26 7.74 -26.84 -1.08
CA TRP A 26 7.79 -25.73 -2.04
C TRP A 26 8.70 -24.59 -1.61
N SER A 27 9.26 -24.64 -0.40
CA SER A 27 10.20 -23.62 0.10
C SER A 27 11.52 -23.56 -0.70
N THR A 28 11.88 -24.63 -1.39
CA THR A 28 13.11 -24.75 -2.19
C THR A 28 12.87 -24.70 -3.70
N THR A 29 11.65 -24.39 -4.14
CA THR A 29 11.36 -24.30 -5.58
C THR A 29 12.20 -23.20 -6.22
N LYS A 30 12.78 -23.49 -7.39
CA LYS A 30 13.53 -22.50 -8.19
C LYS A 30 12.63 -21.58 -9.01
N ASP A 31 11.35 -21.95 -9.16
CA ASP A 31 10.38 -21.16 -9.91
C ASP A 31 9.88 -19.99 -9.06
N ARG A 32 10.29 -18.77 -9.46
CA ARG A 32 9.95 -17.54 -8.75
C ARG A 32 8.44 -17.26 -8.74
N ARG A 33 7.71 -17.61 -9.80
CA ARG A 33 6.25 -17.40 -9.85
C ARG A 33 5.56 -18.25 -8.80
N VAL A 34 5.99 -19.50 -8.67
CA VAL A 34 5.48 -20.42 -7.63
C VAL A 34 5.87 -19.94 -6.24
N GLN A 35 7.10 -19.47 -6.04
CA GLN A 35 7.54 -18.92 -4.76
C GLN A 35 6.74 -17.67 -4.35
N ALA A 36 6.52 -16.75 -5.29
CA ALA A 36 5.70 -15.56 -5.09
C ALA A 36 4.25 -15.93 -4.74
N ALA A 37 3.65 -16.88 -5.48
CA ALA A 37 2.31 -17.36 -5.20
C ALA A 37 2.19 -18.00 -3.81
N CYS A 38 3.16 -18.85 -3.42
CA CYS A 38 3.22 -19.48 -2.10
C CYS A 38 3.30 -18.45 -0.96
N SER A 39 3.99 -17.33 -1.17
CA SER A 39 4.07 -16.26 -0.16
C SER A 39 2.72 -15.62 0.16
N ALA A 40 1.76 -15.63 -0.77
CA ALA A 40 0.40 -15.15 -0.50
C ALA A 40 -0.33 -16.04 0.53
N VAL A 41 -0.12 -17.36 0.48
CA VAL A 41 -0.67 -18.28 1.48
C VAL A 41 -0.03 -18.07 2.86
N GLU A 42 1.27 -17.75 2.90
CA GLU A 42 1.95 -17.42 4.16
C GLU A 42 1.40 -16.15 4.81
N LEU A 43 1.05 -15.13 4.02
CA LEU A 43 0.39 -13.93 4.55
C LEU A 43 -0.97 -14.24 5.17
N VAL A 44 -1.78 -15.07 4.50
CA VAL A 44 -3.07 -15.51 5.05
C VAL A 44 -2.86 -16.31 6.33
N TYR A 45 -1.86 -17.20 6.37
CA TYR A 45 -1.48 -17.93 7.58
C TYR A 45 -1.12 -16.99 8.73
N HIS A 46 -0.26 -16.00 8.51
CA HIS A 46 0.13 -15.05 9.55
C HIS A 46 -1.05 -14.20 10.01
N PHE A 47 -1.94 -13.79 9.11
CA PHE A 47 -3.16 -13.09 9.49
C PHE A 47 -4.07 -13.94 10.37
N VAL A 48 -4.33 -15.18 9.98
CA VAL A 48 -5.12 -16.15 10.74
C VAL A 48 -4.51 -16.35 12.13
N GLU A 49 -3.19 -16.56 12.19
CA GLU A 49 -2.46 -16.80 13.42
C GLU A 49 -2.55 -15.60 14.38
N ARG A 50 -2.37 -14.37 13.87
CA ARG A 50 -2.34 -13.15 14.69
C ARG A 50 -3.73 -12.65 15.07
N CYS A 51 -4.69 -12.70 14.15
CA CYS A 51 -6.03 -12.15 14.40
C CYS A 51 -6.99 -13.13 15.07
N LEU A 52 -6.81 -14.44 14.86
CA LEU A 52 -7.72 -15.44 15.43
C LEU A 52 -7.17 -16.12 16.69
N ARG A 53 -5.88 -16.00 17.02
CA ARG A 53 -5.36 -16.48 18.32
C ARG A 53 -5.38 -15.38 19.37
N LYS A 54 -5.64 -15.81 20.60
CA LYS A 54 -5.82 -14.94 21.79
C LYS A 54 -4.55 -14.21 22.23
N GLU A 55 -3.40 -14.59 21.70
CA GLU A 55 -2.09 -14.10 22.16
C GLU A 55 -1.82 -12.66 21.74
N GLU A 56 -2.34 -12.23 20.57
CA GLU A 56 -2.14 -10.86 20.08
C GLU A 56 -3.41 -10.01 20.12
N VAL A 57 -4.60 -10.61 20.00
CA VAL A 57 -5.86 -9.87 19.99
C VAL A 57 -6.67 -10.25 21.23
N ALA A 58 -7.12 -9.24 21.97
CA ALA A 58 -7.90 -9.43 23.19
C ALA A 58 -9.17 -10.27 22.95
N GLU A 59 -9.54 -11.08 23.94
CA GLU A 59 -10.66 -12.02 23.86
C GLU A 59 -11.99 -11.39 23.41
N PRO A 60 -12.38 -10.17 23.83
CA PRO A 60 -13.61 -9.54 23.37
C PRO A 60 -13.62 -9.29 21.86
N ILE A 61 -12.49 -8.84 21.31
CA ILE A 61 -12.33 -8.58 19.87
C ILE A 61 -12.34 -9.90 19.11
N SER A 62 -11.58 -10.91 19.56
CA SER A 62 -11.56 -12.24 18.93
C SER A 62 -12.97 -12.88 18.90
N THR A 63 -13.73 -12.73 19.99
CA THR A 63 -15.10 -13.23 20.08
C THR A 63 -16.04 -12.52 19.11
N ALA A 64 -15.95 -11.19 19.03
CA ALA A 64 -16.75 -10.40 18.09
C ALA A 64 -16.43 -10.72 16.63
N VAL A 65 -15.15 -10.83 16.28
CA VAL A 65 -14.68 -11.21 14.94
C VAL A 65 -15.21 -12.60 14.54
N ARG A 66 -15.26 -13.55 15.48
CA ARG A 66 -15.82 -14.90 15.23
C ARG A 66 -17.34 -14.93 15.12
N ALA A 67 -18.03 -13.93 15.66
CA ALA A 67 -19.48 -13.80 15.60
C ALA A 67 -19.96 -13.00 14.37
N ASP A 68 -19.08 -12.18 13.78
CA ASP A 68 -19.42 -11.34 12.63
C ASP A 68 -19.62 -12.16 11.34
N GLU A 69 -20.81 -12.07 10.76
CA GLU A 69 -21.20 -12.83 9.57
C GLU A 69 -20.46 -12.36 8.31
N ALA A 70 -20.20 -11.05 8.19
CA ALA A 70 -19.52 -10.49 7.03
C ALA A 70 -18.07 -10.98 6.98
N PHE A 71 -17.36 -10.92 8.10
CA PHE A 71 -16.01 -11.43 8.26
C PHE A 71 -15.93 -12.94 8.01
N ALA A 72 -16.85 -13.71 8.60
CA ALA A 72 -16.93 -15.16 8.36
C ALA A 72 -17.17 -15.48 6.87
N GLY A 73 -18.00 -14.69 6.17
CA GLY A 73 -18.23 -14.82 4.74
C GLY A 73 -16.96 -14.58 3.90
N ARG A 74 -16.14 -13.58 4.26
CA ARG A 74 -14.83 -13.35 3.62
C ARG A 74 -13.87 -14.51 3.83
N PHE A 75 -13.83 -15.07 5.04
CA PHE A 75 -13.00 -16.24 5.35
C PHE A 75 -13.45 -17.51 4.63
N ALA A 76 -14.76 -17.69 4.41
CA ALA A 76 -15.26 -18.79 3.60
C ALA A 76 -14.77 -18.69 2.14
N ALA A 77 -14.69 -17.48 1.58
CA ALA A 77 -14.14 -17.24 0.24
C ALA A 77 -12.62 -17.52 0.20
N ILE A 78 -11.86 -17.09 1.21
CA ILE A 78 -10.44 -17.43 1.37
C ILE A 78 -10.25 -18.94 1.43
N HIS A 79 -11.05 -19.65 2.22
CA HIS A 79 -10.99 -21.11 2.35
C HIS A 79 -11.21 -21.84 1.01
N ALA A 80 -12.18 -21.39 0.21
CA ALA A 80 -12.40 -21.94 -1.12
C ALA A 80 -11.16 -21.73 -2.02
N THR A 81 -10.63 -20.52 -2.08
CA THR A 81 -9.43 -20.20 -2.87
C THR A 81 -8.21 -21.00 -2.40
N VAL A 82 -8.03 -21.18 -1.09
CA VAL A 82 -6.94 -21.98 -0.49
C VAL A 82 -7.03 -23.45 -0.91
N LYS A 83 -8.25 -24.02 -0.98
CA LYS A 83 -8.45 -25.38 -1.49
C LYS A 83 -8.06 -25.50 -2.96
N ASP A 84 -8.51 -24.55 -3.79
CA ASP A 84 -8.16 -24.51 -5.21
C ASP A 84 -6.64 -24.35 -5.40
N PHE A 85 -6.01 -23.51 -4.58
CA PHE A 85 -4.55 -23.30 -4.57
C PHE A 85 -3.80 -24.59 -4.24
N GLY A 86 -4.23 -25.31 -3.20
CA GLY A 86 -3.65 -26.60 -2.85
C GLY A 86 -3.81 -27.67 -3.94
N ALA A 87 -4.99 -27.72 -4.59
CA ALA A 87 -5.22 -28.61 -5.72
C ALA A 87 -4.33 -28.27 -6.91
N CYS A 88 -4.14 -26.98 -7.20
CA CYS A 88 -3.27 -26.49 -8.25
C CYS A 88 -1.80 -26.89 -8.00
N LEU A 89 -1.27 -26.67 -6.80
CA LEU A 89 0.08 -27.13 -6.44
C LEU A 89 0.27 -28.64 -6.64
N MET A 90 -0.71 -29.45 -6.23
CA MET A 90 -0.67 -30.90 -6.44
C MET A 90 -0.72 -31.30 -7.92
N ALA A 91 -1.32 -30.47 -8.78
CA ALA A 91 -1.31 -30.68 -10.22
C ALA A 91 0.04 -30.30 -10.84
N ILE A 92 0.67 -29.20 -10.38
CA ILE A 92 2.00 -28.77 -10.82
C ILE A 92 3.05 -29.83 -10.49
N ASP A 93 3.00 -30.40 -9.29
CA ASP A 93 3.90 -31.46 -8.85
C ASP A 93 3.80 -32.71 -9.77
N ARG A 94 2.56 -33.12 -10.08
CA ARG A 94 2.28 -34.25 -10.98
C ARG A 94 2.66 -33.98 -12.44
N ALA A 95 2.56 -32.74 -12.89
CA ALA A 95 2.85 -32.37 -14.28
C ALA A 95 4.36 -32.41 -14.61
N GLY A 96 5.26 -32.36 -13.61
CA GLY A 96 6.70 -32.46 -13.84
C GLY A 96 7.21 -31.36 -14.77
N ALA A 97 7.82 -31.71 -15.90
CA ALA A 97 8.30 -30.78 -16.93
C ALA A 97 7.36 -30.67 -18.15
N SER A 98 6.10 -31.09 -18.01
CA SER A 98 5.12 -31.04 -19.10
C SER A 98 4.79 -29.59 -19.51
N PRO A 99 4.49 -29.31 -20.79
CA PRO A 99 4.00 -28.01 -21.25
C PRO A 99 2.74 -27.52 -20.51
N SER A 100 1.95 -28.44 -19.96
CA SER A 100 0.79 -28.13 -19.11
C SER A 100 1.16 -27.43 -17.80
N ARG A 101 2.43 -27.52 -17.35
CA ARG A 101 2.92 -26.89 -16.13
C ARG A 101 2.85 -25.37 -16.18
N ASP A 102 3.20 -24.75 -17.31
CA ASP A 102 3.19 -23.29 -17.38
C ASP A 102 1.78 -22.72 -17.19
N LYS A 103 0.78 -23.34 -17.82
CA LYS A 103 -0.62 -22.97 -17.60
C LYS A 103 -1.03 -23.14 -16.13
N LEU A 104 -0.63 -24.22 -15.47
CA LEU A 104 -0.93 -24.43 -14.05
C LEU A 104 -0.22 -23.39 -13.16
N VAL A 105 0.98 -22.95 -13.52
CA VAL A 105 1.68 -21.87 -12.81
C VAL A 105 0.99 -20.51 -13.02
N ASP A 106 0.44 -20.26 -14.21
CA ASP A 106 -0.37 -19.06 -14.48
C ASP A 106 -1.68 -19.10 -13.69
N ASP A 107 -2.37 -20.24 -13.64
CA ASP A 107 -3.56 -20.46 -12.81
C ASP A 107 -3.24 -20.25 -11.31
N LEU A 108 -2.08 -20.74 -10.84
CA LEU A 108 -1.61 -20.53 -9.47
C LEU A 108 -1.37 -19.04 -9.18
N THR A 109 -0.79 -18.33 -10.14
CA THR A 109 -0.55 -16.88 -10.04
C THR A 109 -1.87 -16.13 -9.91
N ALA A 110 -2.86 -16.46 -10.75
CA ALA A 110 -4.20 -15.89 -10.68
C ALA A 110 -4.89 -16.17 -9.32
N LEU A 111 -4.75 -17.38 -8.79
CA LEU A 111 -5.24 -17.72 -7.45
C LEU A 111 -4.56 -16.91 -6.36
N SER A 112 -3.25 -16.63 -6.47
CA SER A 112 -2.51 -15.81 -5.50
C SER A 112 -2.95 -14.34 -5.50
N ILE A 113 -3.28 -13.77 -6.67
CA ILE A 113 -3.86 -12.43 -6.80
C ILE A 113 -5.23 -12.39 -6.12
N ARG A 114 -6.09 -13.35 -6.45
CA ARG A 114 -7.42 -13.45 -5.82
C ARG A 114 -7.31 -13.59 -4.30
N LEU A 115 -6.38 -14.41 -3.82
CA LEU A 115 -6.18 -14.63 -2.39
C LEU A 115 -5.75 -13.35 -1.66
N ARG A 116 -4.85 -12.56 -2.24
CA ARG A 116 -4.44 -11.26 -1.67
C ARG A 116 -5.59 -10.25 -1.65
N GLN A 117 -6.40 -10.19 -2.71
CA GLN A 117 -7.58 -9.33 -2.72
C GLN A 117 -8.57 -9.73 -1.62
N GLN A 118 -8.87 -11.03 -1.50
CA GLN A 118 -9.76 -11.55 -0.46
C GLN A 118 -9.20 -11.30 0.95
N LEU A 119 -7.87 -11.38 1.12
CA LEU A 119 -7.20 -11.05 2.37
C LEU A 119 -7.33 -9.55 2.69
N SER A 120 -7.14 -8.67 1.72
CA SER A 120 -7.36 -7.22 1.89
C SER A 120 -8.78 -6.93 2.36
N ASP A 121 -9.78 -7.49 1.67
CA ASP A 121 -11.20 -7.36 2.05
C ASP A 121 -11.47 -7.88 3.48
N ALA A 122 -10.81 -8.98 3.87
CA ALA A 122 -10.95 -9.55 5.21
C ALA A 122 -10.30 -8.67 6.29
N VAL A 123 -9.18 -8.01 5.98
CA VAL A 123 -8.53 -7.04 6.88
C VAL A 123 -9.42 -5.81 7.09
N ASP A 124 -10.06 -5.32 6.03
CA ASP A 124 -10.99 -4.19 6.15
C ASP A 124 -12.22 -4.56 6.99
N ALA A 125 -12.76 -5.77 6.80
CA ALA A 125 -13.82 -6.29 7.65
C ALA A 125 -13.37 -6.45 9.12
N PHE A 126 -12.14 -6.93 9.36
CA PHE A 126 -11.58 -7.03 10.70
C PHE A 126 -11.50 -5.67 11.39
N VAL A 127 -10.98 -4.64 10.72
CA VAL A 127 -10.90 -3.28 11.27
C VAL A 127 -12.30 -2.74 11.59
N ALA A 128 -13.28 -2.96 10.72
CA ALA A 128 -14.65 -2.54 10.99
C ALA A 128 -15.23 -3.21 12.25
N VAL A 129 -14.91 -4.49 12.50
CA VAL A 129 -15.30 -5.18 13.73
C VAL A 129 -14.57 -4.61 14.94
N VAL A 130 -13.25 -4.38 14.84
CA VAL A 130 -12.44 -3.78 15.93
C VAL A 130 -13.01 -2.42 16.35
N ASP A 131 -13.34 -1.57 15.38
CA ASP A 131 -13.90 -0.23 15.62
C ASP A 131 -15.30 -0.29 16.26
N ALA A 132 -16.08 -1.33 15.95
CA ALA A 132 -17.42 -1.53 16.50
C ALA A 132 -17.42 -2.10 17.93
N VAL A 133 -16.38 -2.85 18.30
CA VAL A 133 -16.27 -3.48 19.63
C VAL A 133 -15.84 -2.45 20.66
N ARG A 134 -16.63 -2.32 21.73
CA ARG A 134 -16.24 -1.57 22.93
C ARG A 134 -15.24 -2.38 23.75
N ALA A 135 -13.97 -2.35 23.35
CA ALA A 135 -12.84 -2.94 24.08
C ALA A 135 -11.99 -1.85 24.75
N ASP A 136 -10.97 -2.27 25.50
CA ASP A 136 -9.96 -1.36 26.04
C ASP A 136 -9.24 -0.62 24.88
N PRO A 137 -8.99 0.70 24.97
CA PRO A 137 -8.26 1.43 23.94
C PRO A 137 -6.89 0.83 23.59
N ALA A 138 -6.20 0.19 24.53
CA ALA A 138 -4.92 -0.49 24.28
C ALA A 138 -5.10 -1.73 23.40
N ASP A 139 -6.17 -2.49 23.62
CA ASP A 139 -6.50 -3.68 22.83
C ASP A 139 -6.91 -3.32 21.40
N GLN A 140 -7.70 -2.25 21.26
CA GLN A 140 -8.05 -1.68 19.96
C GLN A 140 -6.80 -1.20 19.20
N ALA A 141 -5.91 -0.47 19.89
CA ALA A 141 -4.66 0.00 19.30
C ALA A 141 -3.77 -1.17 18.83
N ASN A 142 -3.71 -2.28 19.59
CA ASN A 142 -2.93 -3.44 19.20
C ASN A 142 -3.54 -4.15 17.97
N ALA A 143 -4.85 -4.37 17.96
CA ALA A 143 -5.55 -4.94 16.81
C ALA A 143 -5.35 -4.07 15.54
N GLN A 144 -5.39 -2.75 15.68
CA GLN A 144 -5.16 -1.83 14.57
C GLN A 144 -3.71 -1.86 14.05
N ARG A 145 -2.73 -2.08 14.93
CA ARG A 145 -1.33 -2.30 14.52
C ARG A 145 -1.17 -3.55 13.68
N VAL A 146 -1.81 -4.66 14.09
CA VAL A 146 -1.80 -5.92 13.32
C VAL A 146 -2.39 -5.70 11.92
N ALA A 147 -3.54 -5.02 11.83
CA ALA A 147 -4.17 -4.70 10.55
C ALA A 147 -3.29 -3.80 9.67
N THR A 148 -2.63 -2.80 10.27
CA THR A 148 -1.76 -1.86 9.55
C THR A 148 -0.51 -2.53 8.99
N ASP A 149 0.17 -3.35 9.81
CA ASP A 149 1.32 -4.13 9.38
C ASP A 149 0.96 -5.05 8.20
N LEU A 150 -0.17 -5.74 8.29
CA LEU A 150 -0.62 -6.61 7.20
C LEU A 150 -0.98 -5.86 5.92
N ARG A 151 -1.64 -4.69 6.01
CA ARG A 151 -1.87 -3.81 4.85
C ARG A 151 -0.57 -3.39 4.20
N GLN A 152 0.45 -3.06 4.99
CA GLN A 152 1.77 -2.70 4.48
C GLN A 152 2.44 -3.88 3.76
N GLN A 153 2.34 -5.09 4.29
CA GLN A 153 2.86 -6.30 3.65
C GLN A 153 2.13 -6.60 2.34
N LEU A 154 0.80 -6.49 2.30
CA LEU A 154 0.00 -6.66 1.08
C LEU A 154 0.40 -5.66 -0.01
N LYS A 155 0.50 -4.37 0.33
CA LYS A 155 0.90 -3.31 -0.61
C LYS A 155 2.31 -3.53 -1.14
N THR A 156 3.24 -3.93 -0.28
CA THR A 156 4.62 -4.24 -0.69
C THR A 156 4.66 -5.38 -1.71
N ARG A 157 3.81 -6.40 -1.53
CA ARG A 157 3.72 -7.54 -2.45
C ARG A 157 3.03 -7.20 -3.77
N GLU A 158 2.03 -6.34 -3.73
CA GLU A 158 1.40 -5.80 -4.94
C GLU A 158 2.42 -5.05 -5.79
N LEU A 159 3.16 -4.10 -5.19
CA LEU A 159 4.21 -3.34 -5.88
C LEU A 159 5.34 -4.23 -6.43
N LEU A 160 5.76 -5.25 -5.67
CA LEU A 160 6.76 -6.20 -6.15
C LEU A 160 6.25 -6.99 -7.36
N GLN A 161 4.99 -7.42 -7.34
CA GLN A 161 4.43 -8.12 -8.48
C GLN A 161 4.27 -7.19 -9.69
N GLU A 162 3.77 -5.97 -9.52
CA GLU A 162 3.68 -5.00 -10.63
C GLU A 162 5.07 -4.78 -11.26
N ALA A 163 6.11 -4.69 -10.44
CA ALA A 163 7.48 -4.56 -10.93
C ALA A 163 7.98 -5.83 -11.67
N GLU A 164 7.55 -7.02 -11.24
CA GLU A 164 7.90 -8.28 -11.91
C GLU A 164 7.13 -8.47 -13.21
N ASP A 165 5.83 -8.18 -13.23
CA ASP A 165 4.97 -8.22 -14.41
C ASP A 165 5.50 -7.23 -15.47
N ALA A 166 5.82 -5.99 -15.06
CA ALA A 166 6.46 -5.02 -15.94
C ALA A 166 7.82 -5.50 -16.46
N ARG A 167 8.64 -6.17 -15.63
CA ARG A 167 9.92 -6.75 -16.05
C ARG A 167 9.76 -7.91 -17.03
N ASP A 168 8.77 -8.76 -16.82
CA ASP A 168 8.53 -9.93 -17.66
C ASP A 168 7.85 -9.54 -18.97
N GLU A 169 7.01 -8.51 -18.97
CA GLU A 169 6.52 -7.80 -20.14
C GLU A 169 7.72 -7.21 -20.91
N LEU A 170 8.59 -6.42 -20.26
CA LEU A 170 9.84 -5.89 -20.84
C LEU A 170 10.72 -6.99 -21.48
N ARG A 171 10.77 -8.20 -20.90
CA ARG A 171 11.53 -9.34 -21.45
C ARG A 171 10.87 -9.99 -22.67
N LYS A 172 9.54 -10.05 -22.71
CA LYS A 172 8.79 -10.56 -23.87
C LYS A 172 8.83 -9.59 -25.05
N VAL A 173 9.14 -8.34 -24.77
CA VAL A 173 8.91 -7.19 -25.64
C VAL A 173 10.21 -6.67 -26.31
N THR A 174 11.22 -7.54 -26.51
CA THR A 174 12.39 -7.22 -27.35
C THR A 174 12.00 -7.11 -28.84
N GLY A 175 11.59 -5.91 -29.27
CA GLY A 175 11.27 -5.52 -30.66
C GLY A 175 10.57 -4.14 -30.72
N ASP A 176 10.51 -3.51 -31.90
CA ASP A 176 9.97 -2.14 -32.10
C ASP A 176 8.49 -1.97 -31.69
N VAL A 177 7.72 -3.06 -31.54
CA VAL A 177 6.36 -3.09 -30.98
C VAL A 177 6.34 -2.69 -29.49
N GLY A 178 7.45 -2.91 -28.80
CA GLY A 178 7.54 -2.74 -27.36
C GLY A 178 7.60 -1.34 -26.82
N ALA A 179 8.20 -0.43 -27.59
CA ALA A 179 8.29 0.95 -27.19
C ALA A 179 6.90 1.62 -27.16
N GLY A 180 5.96 1.14 -27.99
CA GLY A 180 4.57 1.59 -28.02
C GLY A 180 3.74 1.13 -26.81
N GLU A 181 3.83 -0.14 -26.43
CA GLU A 181 3.13 -0.68 -25.24
C GLU A 181 3.69 -0.10 -23.93
N LEU A 182 5.02 0.04 -23.82
CA LEU A 182 5.65 0.69 -22.67
C LEU A 182 5.26 2.17 -22.55
N GLY A 183 5.20 2.88 -23.67
CA GLY A 183 4.71 4.26 -23.68
C GLY A 183 3.27 4.35 -23.14
N THR A 184 2.42 3.42 -23.54
CA THR A 184 1.02 3.35 -23.09
C THR A 184 0.92 3.03 -21.60
N HIS A 185 1.73 2.09 -21.11
CA HIS A 185 1.78 1.72 -19.70
C HIS A 185 2.25 2.89 -18.81
N TYR A 186 3.35 3.56 -19.19
CA TYR A 186 3.84 4.73 -18.45
C TYR A 186 2.89 5.93 -18.51
N ALA A 187 2.16 6.10 -19.62
CA ALA A 187 1.09 7.09 -19.71
C ALA A 187 -0.05 6.78 -18.73
N GLY A 188 -0.48 5.52 -18.65
CA GLY A 188 -1.49 5.07 -17.69
C GLY A 188 -1.03 5.26 -16.23
N TYR A 189 0.21 4.90 -15.92
CA TYR A 189 0.80 5.11 -14.60
C TYR A 189 0.85 6.60 -14.23
N ALA A 190 1.25 7.47 -15.16
CA ALA A 190 1.25 8.92 -14.95
C ALA A 190 -0.15 9.50 -14.68
N ASP A 191 -1.18 8.96 -15.31
CA ASP A 191 -2.56 9.39 -15.11
C ASP A 191 -3.13 8.93 -13.75
N VAL A 192 -2.80 7.72 -13.30
CA VAL A 192 -3.15 7.23 -11.96
C VAL A 192 -2.49 8.12 -10.90
N GLU A 193 -1.20 8.41 -11.07
CA GLU A 193 -0.44 9.20 -10.13
C GLU A 193 -0.91 10.67 -10.11
N ALA A 194 -1.28 11.23 -11.26
CA ALA A 194 -1.90 12.55 -11.35
C ALA A 194 -3.27 12.59 -10.63
N LYS A 195 -4.12 11.58 -10.83
CA LYS A 195 -5.41 11.47 -10.12
C LYS A 195 -5.23 11.36 -8.60
N ARG A 196 -4.25 10.59 -8.14
CA ARG A 196 -3.92 10.49 -6.71
C ARG A 196 -3.44 11.84 -6.16
N ALA A 197 -2.59 12.56 -6.90
CA ALA A 197 -2.16 13.90 -6.52
C ALA A 197 -3.34 14.88 -6.42
N ASP A 198 -4.30 14.82 -7.35
CA ASP A 198 -5.50 15.66 -7.33
C ASP A 198 -6.45 15.31 -6.18
N GLN A 199 -6.63 14.01 -5.88
CA GLN A 199 -7.39 13.56 -4.72
C GLN A 199 -6.80 14.08 -3.41
N LEU A 200 -5.48 14.04 -3.26
CA LEU A 200 -4.78 14.59 -2.10
C LEU A 200 -4.96 16.12 -2.00
N ARG A 201 -4.97 16.85 -3.13
CA ARG A 201 -5.25 18.29 -3.13
C ARG A 201 -6.66 18.60 -2.67
N TRP A 202 -7.66 17.85 -3.13
CA TRP A 202 -9.04 17.98 -2.67
C TRP A 202 -9.18 17.62 -1.19
N GLY A 203 -8.44 16.61 -0.70
CA GLY A 203 -8.36 16.28 0.72
C GLY A 203 -7.81 17.42 1.57
N VAL A 204 -6.70 18.04 1.14
CA VAL A 204 -6.11 19.21 1.83
C VAL A 204 -7.05 20.42 1.80
N ALA A 205 -7.65 20.71 0.64
CA ALA A 205 -8.61 21.81 0.50
C ALA A 205 -9.85 21.59 1.39
N GLY A 206 -10.36 20.37 1.46
CA GLY A 206 -11.46 19.98 2.35
C GLY A 206 -11.10 20.15 3.83
N LEU A 207 -9.91 19.69 4.23
CA LEU A 207 -9.42 19.82 5.59
C LEU A 207 -9.26 21.28 6.01
N LEU A 208 -8.65 22.11 5.17
CA LEU A 208 -8.52 23.56 5.42
C LEU A 208 -9.89 24.26 5.44
N GLY A 209 -10.82 23.86 4.58
CA GLY A 209 -12.20 24.36 4.57
C GLY A 209 -12.93 24.03 5.87
N LEU A 210 -12.75 22.83 6.40
CA LEU A 210 -13.37 22.39 7.67
C LEU A 210 -12.80 23.18 8.87
N VAL A 211 -11.49 23.41 8.88
CA VAL A 211 -10.85 24.28 9.89
C VAL A 211 -11.37 25.71 9.81
N ALA A 212 -11.47 26.28 8.61
CA ALA A 212 -11.97 27.64 8.40
C ALA A 212 -13.44 27.76 8.81
N ALA A 213 -14.29 26.81 8.42
CA ALA A 213 -15.70 26.76 8.80
C ALA A 213 -15.88 26.61 10.32
N GLY A 214 -15.09 25.76 10.96
CA GLY A 214 -15.06 25.61 12.42
C GLY A 214 -14.64 26.90 13.12
N ALA A 215 -13.62 27.59 12.61
CA ALA A 215 -13.16 28.87 13.15
C ALA A 215 -14.24 29.96 13.05
N VAL A 216 -14.94 30.05 11.92
CA VAL A 216 -16.06 30.99 11.71
C VAL A 216 -17.24 30.65 12.62
N ALA A 217 -17.65 29.39 12.70
CA ALA A 217 -18.75 28.94 13.55
C ALA A 217 -18.47 29.25 15.03
N LEU A 218 -17.26 28.98 15.50
CA LEU A 218 -16.84 29.29 16.87
C LEU A 218 -16.76 30.80 17.14
N SER A 219 -16.42 31.61 16.13
CA SER A 219 -16.41 33.07 16.26
C SER A 219 -17.81 33.68 16.31
N LEU A 220 -18.79 33.05 15.65
CA LEU A 220 -20.19 33.49 15.65
C LEU A 220 -20.93 33.08 16.93
N TRP A 221 -20.66 31.89 17.48
CA TRP A 221 -21.34 31.40 18.68
C TRP A 221 -20.74 31.88 20.01
N HIS A 222 -19.48 32.31 20.02
CA HIS A 222 -18.80 32.71 21.24
C HIS A 222 -17.97 34.00 21.03
N PRO A 223 -18.61 35.18 20.98
CA PRO A 223 -17.93 36.46 20.76
C PRO A 223 -17.05 36.91 21.95
N GLU A 224 -17.30 36.39 23.15
CA GLU A 224 -16.66 36.79 24.42
C GLU A 224 -15.34 36.02 24.72
N LEU A 225 -14.74 35.35 23.74
CA LEU A 225 -13.63 34.42 23.98
C LEU A 225 -12.32 35.13 24.35
N SER A 226 -11.94 34.99 25.62
CA SER A 226 -10.69 35.47 26.22
C SER A 226 -9.43 34.82 25.62
N TYR A 227 -8.28 35.46 25.76
CA TYR A 227 -6.95 34.99 25.30
C TYR A 227 -6.61 33.55 25.73
N SER A 228 -7.21 33.03 26.80
CA SER A 228 -7.06 31.63 27.24
C SER A 228 -7.61 30.61 26.23
N THR A 229 -8.64 30.96 25.45
CA THR A 229 -9.19 30.09 24.41
C THR A 229 -8.43 30.17 23.09
N ALA A 230 -7.60 31.20 22.90
CA ALA A 230 -6.69 31.28 21.76
C ALA A 230 -5.58 30.22 21.83
N LEU A 231 -5.07 29.89 23.02
CA LEU A 231 -4.07 28.83 23.20
C LEU A 231 -4.61 27.44 22.86
N VAL A 232 -5.86 27.15 23.25
CA VAL A 232 -6.55 25.88 22.94
C VAL A 232 -6.84 25.76 21.44
N ARG A 233 -7.12 26.89 20.76
CA ARG A 233 -7.25 26.92 19.30
C ARG A 233 -5.91 26.70 18.60
N LEU A 234 -4.84 27.29 19.12
CA LEU A 234 -3.49 27.12 18.57
C LEU A 234 -3.07 25.64 18.63
N SER A 235 -3.28 24.98 19.77
CA SER A 235 -2.94 23.56 19.93
C SER A 235 -3.78 22.64 19.05
N ALA A 236 -5.03 22.99 18.73
CA ALA A 236 -5.87 22.23 17.81
C ALA A 236 -5.50 22.43 16.33
N THR A 237 -5.04 23.64 15.94
CA THR A 237 -4.66 23.94 14.54
C THR A 237 -3.34 23.30 14.11
N VAL A 238 -2.48 22.95 15.05
CA VAL A 238 -1.11 22.51 14.77
C VAL A 238 -1.05 21.09 14.22
N PRO A 239 -1.70 20.07 14.83
CA PRO A 239 -1.77 18.73 14.24
C PRO A 239 -2.37 18.75 12.83
N ILE A 240 -3.34 19.65 12.60
CA ILE A 240 -3.98 19.81 11.29
C ILE A 240 -3.02 20.46 10.29
N GLY A 241 -2.23 21.45 10.72
CA GLY A 241 -1.18 22.06 9.90
C GLY A 241 -0.09 21.07 9.50
N VAL A 242 0.34 20.21 10.43
CA VAL A 242 1.31 19.13 10.15
C VAL A 242 0.76 18.14 9.14
N LEU A 243 -0.49 17.70 9.32
CA LEU A 243 -1.15 16.78 8.39
C LEU A 243 -1.31 17.41 6.99
N ALA A 244 -1.69 18.68 6.92
CA ALA A 244 -1.80 19.41 5.66
C ALA A 244 -0.45 19.57 4.95
N ALA A 245 0.62 19.87 5.69
CA ALA A 245 1.97 19.99 5.15
C ALA A 245 2.47 18.64 4.60
N TYR A 246 2.23 17.54 5.33
CA TYR A 246 2.55 16.19 4.89
C TYR A 246 1.81 15.82 3.60
N LEU A 247 0.49 16.02 3.56
CA LEU A 247 -0.34 15.73 2.38
C LEU A 247 0.08 16.59 1.17
N ALA A 248 0.51 17.84 1.39
CA ALA A 248 1.03 18.69 0.34
C ALA A 248 2.38 18.20 -0.20
N ARG A 249 3.28 17.74 0.68
CA ARG A 249 4.58 17.14 0.31
C ARG A 249 4.38 15.84 -0.48
N GLU A 250 3.48 14.97 -0.02
CA GLU A 250 3.14 13.72 -0.69
C GLU A 250 2.47 13.97 -2.06
N SER A 251 1.57 14.96 -2.15
CA SER A 251 1.01 15.41 -3.43
C SER A 251 2.12 15.89 -4.39
N GLY A 252 3.12 16.61 -3.88
CA GLY A 252 4.30 17.01 -4.65
C GLY A 252 5.11 15.83 -5.20
N LYS A 253 5.33 14.80 -4.37
CA LYS A 253 6.03 13.56 -4.74
C LYS A 253 5.29 12.84 -5.87
N HIS A 254 3.98 12.65 -5.72
CA HIS A 254 3.15 12.05 -6.76
C HIS A 254 3.17 12.87 -8.07
N ARG A 255 3.15 14.20 -8.02
CA ARG A 255 3.28 15.03 -9.24
C ARG A 255 4.63 14.87 -9.93
N GLN A 256 5.71 14.78 -9.16
CA GLN A 256 7.03 14.55 -9.72
C GLN A 256 7.12 13.18 -10.39
N ASN A 257 6.58 12.15 -9.74
CA ASN A 257 6.50 10.80 -10.31
C ASN A 257 5.65 10.77 -11.59
N ALA A 258 4.50 11.44 -11.59
CA ALA A 258 3.64 11.56 -12.77
C ALA A 258 4.33 12.27 -13.93
N LYS A 259 5.13 13.31 -13.64
CA LYS A 259 5.93 14.01 -14.65
C LYS A 259 7.02 13.11 -15.22
N ASN A 260 7.80 12.44 -14.36
CA ASN A 260 8.86 11.52 -14.77
C ASN A 260 8.30 10.37 -15.62
N ALA A 261 7.14 9.82 -15.24
CA ALA A 261 6.46 8.77 -16.00
C ALA A 261 5.94 9.27 -17.36
N ARG A 262 5.41 10.50 -17.45
CA ARG A 262 5.04 11.10 -18.75
C ARG A 262 6.24 11.33 -19.65
N ASP A 263 7.33 11.85 -19.11
CA ASP A 263 8.55 12.10 -19.87
C ASP A 263 9.11 10.76 -20.42
N LEU A 264 9.02 9.70 -19.63
CA LEU A 264 9.38 8.35 -20.04
C LEU A 264 8.43 7.78 -21.11
N ALA A 265 7.12 7.98 -20.94
CA ALA A 265 6.12 7.57 -21.92
C ALA A 265 6.36 8.22 -23.29
N ILE A 266 6.64 9.53 -23.31
CA ILE A 266 6.98 10.28 -24.52
C ILE A 266 8.27 9.73 -25.13
N ALA A 267 9.31 9.51 -24.33
CA ALA A 267 10.57 8.95 -24.80
C ALA A 267 10.40 7.56 -25.43
N MET A 268 9.58 6.70 -24.84
CA MET A 268 9.29 5.37 -25.38
C MET A 268 8.44 5.44 -26.67
N HIS A 269 7.41 6.29 -26.72
CA HIS A 269 6.59 6.47 -27.93
C HIS A 269 7.35 7.06 -29.11
N THR A 270 8.33 7.92 -28.85
CA THR A 270 9.14 8.58 -29.89
C THR A 270 10.32 7.73 -30.37
N LEU A 271 10.75 6.75 -29.57
CA LEU A 271 11.91 5.91 -29.85
C LEU A 271 11.86 5.22 -31.24
N PRO A 272 10.75 4.60 -31.68
CA PRO A 272 10.71 3.93 -32.99
C PRO A 272 10.96 4.91 -34.14
N SER A 273 10.32 6.09 -34.09
CA SER A 273 10.42 7.11 -35.14
C SER A 273 11.85 7.65 -35.34
N TYR A 274 12.68 7.63 -34.29
CA TYR A 274 14.08 8.05 -34.38
C TYR A 274 15.03 6.94 -34.80
N VAL A 275 14.70 5.68 -34.55
CA VAL A 275 15.62 4.56 -34.80
C VAL A 275 15.36 3.86 -36.14
N GLU A 276 14.12 3.85 -36.60
CA GLU A 276 13.71 3.25 -37.88
C GLU A 276 14.47 3.78 -39.12
N PRO A 277 14.87 5.06 -39.23
CA PRO A 277 15.65 5.56 -40.37
C PRO A 277 17.17 5.32 -40.29
N LEU A 278 17.72 4.68 -39.25
CA LEU A 278 19.17 4.52 -39.03
C LEU A 278 19.63 3.05 -39.16
N PRO A 279 20.10 2.62 -40.34
CA PRO A 279 20.43 1.20 -40.60
C PRO A 279 21.71 0.70 -39.90
N GLU A 280 22.73 1.54 -39.68
CA GLU A 280 24.03 1.09 -39.10
C GLU A 280 24.25 1.52 -37.64
N ASN A 281 23.63 2.62 -37.18
CA ASN A 281 23.84 3.18 -35.83
C ASN A 281 22.62 3.04 -34.89
N GLY A 282 21.51 2.45 -35.35
CA GLY A 282 20.28 2.36 -34.57
C GLY A 282 20.40 1.53 -33.28
N ALA A 283 21.25 0.49 -33.28
CA ALA A 283 21.49 -0.34 -32.10
C ALA A 283 22.28 0.39 -31.01
N GLU A 284 23.30 1.17 -31.41
CA GLU A 284 24.10 1.99 -30.50
C GLU A 284 23.25 3.11 -29.87
N LEU A 285 22.38 3.74 -30.67
CA LEU A 285 21.47 4.78 -30.18
C LEU A 285 20.44 4.20 -29.20
N ARG A 286 19.84 3.04 -29.49
CA ARG A 286 18.95 2.32 -28.55
C ARG A 286 19.67 2.00 -27.23
N MET A 287 20.93 1.59 -27.28
CA MET A 287 21.72 1.29 -26.10
C MET A 287 22.11 2.55 -25.31
N ALA A 288 22.48 3.64 -25.99
CA ALA A 288 22.79 4.93 -25.36
C ALA A 288 21.54 5.55 -24.70
N LEU A 289 20.38 5.50 -25.37
CA LEU A 289 19.11 5.92 -24.79
C LEU A 289 18.69 5.01 -23.64
N GLY A 290 18.81 3.69 -23.78
CA GLY A 290 18.55 2.74 -22.70
C GLY A 290 19.39 3.02 -21.46
N LYS A 291 20.67 3.34 -21.63
CA LYS A 291 21.56 3.74 -20.51
C LYS A 291 21.20 5.10 -19.92
N ARG A 292 20.75 6.06 -20.72
CA ARG A 292 20.33 7.38 -20.22
C ARG A 292 18.98 7.33 -19.49
N VAL A 293 18.08 6.49 -19.96
CA VAL A 293 16.70 6.37 -19.47
C VAL A 293 16.61 5.41 -18.28
N PHE A 294 17.30 4.27 -18.33
CA PHE A 294 17.24 3.22 -17.32
C PHE A 294 18.52 3.11 -16.48
N GLY A 295 19.57 3.87 -16.81
CA GLY A 295 20.77 3.94 -15.98
C GLY A 295 20.63 4.92 -14.81
N PRO A 296 21.47 4.78 -13.78
CA PRO A 296 21.51 5.73 -12.67
C PRO A 296 21.86 7.12 -13.23
N SER A 297 20.90 8.03 -13.21
CA SER A 297 21.07 9.38 -13.75
C SER A 297 22.06 10.16 -12.86
N ALA A 298 23.10 10.72 -13.46
CA ALA A 298 24.08 11.57 -12.78
C ALA A 298 23.45 12.83 -12.13
N ASP A 299 22.25 13.22 -12.56
CA ASP A 299 21.45 14.31 -11.96
C ASP A 299 20.77 13.92 -10.62
N GLN A 300 20.92 12.69 -10.14
CA GLN A 300 20.58 12.34 -8.75
C GLN A 300 21.63 12.82 -7.73
N ALA A 301 22.70 13.49 -8.19
CA ALA A 301 23.64 14.25 -7.35
C ALA A 301 23.25 15.73 -7.18
N GLY A 302 21.94 16.03 -7.21
CA GLY A 302 21.40 17.25 -6.59
C GLY A 302 21.48 17.14 -5.05
N PRO A 303 21.39 18.26 -4.31
CA PRO A 303 21.58 18.27 -2.86
C PRO A 303 20.73 17.18 -2.21
N GLU A 304 21.34 16.44 -1.27
CA GLU A 304 20.78 15.25 -0.62
C GLU A 304 19.24 15.33 -0.54
N PRO A 305 18.52 14.31 -1.03
CA PRO A 305 17.09 14.24 -0.80
C PRO A 305 16.88 14.37 0.71
N PRO A 306 16.03 15.29 1.20
CA PRO A 306 15.78 15.40 2.63
C PRO A 306 15.31 14.03 3.09
N GLN A 307 16.04 13.45 4.04
CA GLN A 307 15.81 12.10 4.57
C GLN A 307 14.31 11.83 4.66
N ASP A 308 13.88 10.74 4.03
CA ASP A 308 12.49 10.27 3.96
C ASP A 308 12.09 9.70 5.33
N ASP A 309 12.12 10.61 6.29
CA ASP A 309 11.72 10.49 7.66
C ASP A 309 10.19 10.66 7.65
N GLY A 310 9.45 9.56 7.55
CA GLY A 310 7.98 9.60 7.45
C GLY A 310 7.30 10.38 8.60
N LEU A 311 5.96 10.38 8.63
CA LEU A 311 5.13 11.10 9.61
C LEU A 311 5.61 10.96 11.08
N VAL A 312 6.22 9.83 11.43
CA VAL A 312 6.77 9.50 12.75
C VAL A 312 7.96 10.39 13.15
N ASN A 313 8.77 10.86 12.20
CA ASN A 313 9.96 11.70 12.43
C ASN A 313 9.69 13.19 12.18
N ASP A 314 8.71 13.52 11.33
CA ASP A 314 8.27 14.91 11.10
C ASP A 314 7.39 15.44 12.25
N LEU A 315 6.65 14.55 12.95
CA LEU A 315 5.80 14.91 14.08
C LEU A 315 6.60 15.44 15.30
N PRO A 316 7.70 14.79 15.76
CA PRO A 316 8.58 15.34 16.79
C PRO A 316 9.13 16.71 16.42
N ARG A 317 9.63 16.90 15.19
CA ARG A 317 10.18 18.20 14.74
C ARG A 317 9.12 19.30 14.74
N ALA A 318 7.90 18.98 14.34
CA ALA A 318 6.79 19.92 14.38
C ALA A 318 6.35 20.25 15.82
N LEU A 319 6.42 19.29 16.74
CA LEU A 319 6.17 19.50 18.16
C LEU A 319 7.28 20.35 18.82
N ASP A 320 8.55 20.12 18.48
CA ASP A 320 9.68 20.92 18.96
C ASP A 320 9.57 22.38 18.48
N ALA A 321 9.25 22.57 17.19
CA ALA A 321 9.00 23.90 16.63
C ALA A 321 7.81 24.59 17.30
N LEU A 322 6.79 23.82 17.69
CA LEU A 322 5.64 24.33 18.43
C LEU A 322 6.03 24.80 19.83
N GLU A 323 6.81 23.99 20.53
CA GLU A 323 7.28 24.29 21.89
C GLU A 323 8.10 25.57 21.91
N GLU A 324 8.93 25.79 20.89
CA GLU A 324 9.69 27.03 20.73
C GLU A 324 8.80 28.25 20.46
N VAL A 325 7.76 28.12 19.62
CA VAL A 325 6.80 29.20 19.39
C VAL A 325 6.00 29.52 20.65
N LEU A 326 5.55 28.49 21.39
CA LEU A 326 4.85 28.64 22.67
C LEU A 326 5.73 29.35 23.71
N HIS A 327 7.02 29.01 23.76
CA HIS A 327 7.99 29.65 24.62
C HIS A 327 8.19 31.14 24.26
N ARG A 328 8.31 31.45 22.97
CA ARG A 328 8.42 32.84 22.47
C ARG A 328 7.17 33.67 22.74
N ILE A 329 5.97 33.07 22.59
CA ILE A 329 4.71 33.74 22.92
C ILE A 329 4.63 34.00 24.43
N LYS A 330 5.00 33.03 25.26
CA LYS A 330 5.02 33.20 26.72
C LYS A 330 5.97 34.34 27.15
N GLN A 331 7.18 34.39 26.59
CA GLN A 331 8.11 35.50 26.83
C GLN A 331 7.59 36.86 26.33
N ALA A 332 6.87 36.88 25.20
CA ALA A 332 6.28 38.12 24.67
C ALA A 332 5.10 38.63 25.51
N VAL A 333 4.35 37.74 26.14
CA VAL A 333 3.26 38.08 27.08
C VAL A 333 3.82 38.60 28.40
N GLU A 334 4.88 37.98 28.93
CA GLU A 334 5.55 38.42 30.17
C GLU A 334 6.29 39.77 30.02
N ARG A 335 6.58 40.21 28.79
CA ARG A 335 7.25 41.49 28.48
C ARG A 335 6.32 42.65 28.17
N ARG A 336 4.99 42.48 28.17
CA ARG A 336 4.06 43.60 28.08
C ARG A 336 3.84 44.19 29.50
N PRO A 337 4.20 45.45 29.74
CA PRO A 337 4.02 46.11 31.04
C PRO A 337 2.56 46.34 31.40
#